data_AF-A0A3D3CXM3-F1
#
_entry.id   AF-A0A3D3CXM3-F1
#
_cell.length_a   1.000
_cell.length_b   1.000
_cell.length_c   1.000
_cell.angle_alpha   90.00
_cell.angle_beta   90.00
_cell.angle_gamma   90.00
#
_symmetry.space_group_name_H-M   'P 1'
#
loop_
_entity.id
_entity.type
_entity.pdbx_description
1 polymer ?
#
loop_
_entity_poly.entity_id
_entity_poly.type
_entity_poly.pdbx_seq_one_letter_code
_entity_poly.pdbx_strand_id
1 'polypeptide(L)'
;MKRIVTSVICFVFVFYLTGSGQAGIEYDLKKPAKYENRTLGYEKTTETKWNVPRQLIQNSITHYNFYFNADNKLNDVLVRAKAQFREDYTRLLPFYNYSLETTSRDKRNLDSVIDKVNTAILL
;
A
#
# COMPACT_ATOMS: atom_id res chain seq x y z
N MET A 1 -9.18 -47.94 -5.16
CA MET A 1 -9.81 -47.29 -6.33
C MET A 1 -10.69 -46.09 -5.96
N LYS A 2 -11.69 -46.20 -5.07
CA LYS A 2 -12.58 -45.07 -4.70
C LYS A 2 -11.86 -43.78 -4.27
N ARG A 3 -10.79 -43.89 -3.47
CA ARG A 3 -9.97 -42.74 -3.01
C ARG A 3 -9.23 -41.99 -4.13
N ILE A 4 -8.75 -42.73 -5.13
CA ILE A 4 -8.02 -42.16 -6.28
C ILE A 4 -9.01 -41.43 -7.19
N VAL A 5 -10.18 -42.02 -7.42
CA VAL A 5 -11.25 -41.40 -8.21
C VAL A 5 -11.72 -40.10 -7.56
N THR A 6 -11.91 -40.06 -6.23
CA THR A 6 -12.26 -38.81 -5.52
C THR A 6 -11.16 -37.74 -5.61
N SER A 7 -9.88 -38.10 -5.51
CA SER A 7 -8.79 -37.12 -5.67
C SER A 7 -8.69 -36.57 -7.09
N VAL A 8 -8.91 -37.40 -8.10
CA VAL A 8 -8.93 -36.95 -9.51
C VAL A 8 -10.10 -36.01 -9.78
N ILE A 9 -11.28 -36.31 -9.23
CA ILE A 9 -12.47 -35.43 -9.35
C ILE A 9 -12.22 -34.08 -8.67
N CYS A 10 -11.64 -34.06 -7.46
CA CYS A 10 -11.27 -32.81 -6.80
C CYS A 10 -10.22 -32.02 -7.59
N PHE A 11 -9.22 -32.69 -8.18
CA PHE A 11 -8.19 -32.03 -8.97
C PHE A 11 -8.76 -31.39 -10.24
N VAL A 12 -9.70 -32.05 -10.92
CA VAL A 12 -10.39 -31.52 -12.11
C VAL A 12 -11.27 -30.33 -11.76
N PHE A 13 -11.93 -30.31 -10.59
CA PHE A 13 -12.76 -29.19 -10.16
C PHE A 13 -11.97 -27.89 -9.91
N VAL A 14 -10.70 -28.00 -9.50
CA VAL A 14 -9.83 -26.83 -9.28
C VAL A 14 -9.51 -26.09 -10.59
N PHE A 15 -9.51 -26.77 -11.73
CA PHE A 15 -9.25 -26.14 -13.04
C PHE A 15 -10.44 -25.40 -13.65
N TYR A 16 -11.67 -25.59 -13.13
CA TYR A 16 -12.87 -24.91 -13.63
C TYR A 16 -13.21 -23.61 -12.90
N LEU A 17 -12.42 -23.23 -11.88
CA LEU A 17 -12.57 -21.94 -11.22
C LEU A 17 -11.95 -20.84 -12.09
N THR A 18 -12.78 -20.19 -12.90
CA THR A 18 -12.42 -18.92 -13.54
C THR A 18 -12.20 -17.88 -12.44
N GLY A 19 -10.95 -17.53 -12.17
CA GLY A 19 -10.61 -16.48 -11.21
C GLY A 19 -11.10 -15.13 -11.69
N SER A 20 -12.16 -14.61 -11.08
CA SER A 20 -12.57 -13.21 -11.25
C SER A 20 -11.64 -12.31 -10.42
N GLY A 21 -10.72 -11.63 -11.10
CA GLY A 21 -9.94 -10.54 -10.49
C GLY A 21 -10.81 -9.31 -10.26
N GLN A 22 -10.37 -8.42 -9.36
CA GLN A 22 -10.99 -7.11 -9.18
C GLN A 22 -10.99 -6.36 -10.52
N ALA A 23 -12.16 -5.91 -10.97
CA ALA A 23 -12.25 -5.04 -12.15
C ALA A 23 -11.39 -3.79 -11.87
N GLY A 24 -10.40 -3.56 -12.73
CA GLY A 24 -9.54 -2.38 -12.62
C GLY A 24 -10.41 -1.13 -12.60
N ILE A 25 -10.21 -0.26 -11.62
CA ILE A 25 -10.93 1.01 -11.56
C ILE A 25 -10.38 1.87 -12.70
N GLU A 26 -11.15 2.04 -13.76
CA GLU A 26 -10.81 2.92 -14.88
C GLU A 26 -11.07 4.37 -14.43
N TYR A 27 -10.01 5.05 -13.98
CA TYR A 27 -10.08 6.46 -13.67
C TYR A 27 -9.90 7.26 -14.98
N ASP A 28 -10.94 7.96 -15.44
CA ASP A 28 -10.83 8.97 -16.50
C ASP A 28 -10.14 10.24 -15.97
N LEU A 29 -8.84 10.10 -15.68
CA LEU A 29 -7.99 11.19 -15.25
C LEU A 29 -7.59 12.00 -16.48
N LYS A 30 -8.24 13.15 -16.66
CA LYS A 30 -7.85 14.11 -17.70
C LYS A 30 -6.39 14.52 -17.51
N LYS A 31 -5.59 14.27 -18.54
CA LYS A 31 -4.17 14.62 -18.55
C LYS A 31 -3.99 16.14 -18.40
N PRO A 32 -3.08 16.61 -17.53
CA PRO A 32 -2.81 18.04 -17.42
C PRO A 32 -2.25 18.58 -18.75
N ALA A 33 -2.63 19.79 -19.15
CA ALA A 33 -2.16 20.44 -20.40
C ALA A 33 -0.62 20.45 -20.55
N LYS A 34 0.13 20.54 -19.45
CA LYS A 34 1.60 20.49 -19.46
C LYS A 34 2.19 19.18 -19.97
N TYR A 35 1.42 18.09 -19.98
CA TYR A 35 1.89 16.76 -20.36
C TYR A 35 1.17 16.20 -21.58
N GLU A 36 0.26 16.97 -22.19
CA GLU A 36 -0.56 16.52 -23.33
C GLU A 36 0.31 15.98 -24.48
N ASN A 37 1.41 16.65 -24.79
CA ASN A 37 2.34 16.27 -25.86
C ASN A 37 3.38 15.20 -25.46
N ARG A 38 3.41 14.72 -24.21
CA ARG A 38 4.42 13.75 -23.73
C ARG A 38 3.76 12.47 -23.25
N THR A 39 4.16 11.33 -23.80
CA THR A 39 3.78 10.01 -23.26
C THR A 39 4.32 9.84 -21.83
N LEU A 40 3.43 9.61 -20.86
CA LEU A 40 3.81 9.42 -19.47
C LEU A 40 4.29 7.99 -19.22
N GLY A 41 5.14 7.80 -18.20
CA GLY A 41 5.70 6.48 -17.89
C GLY A 41 4.63 5.42 -17.60
N TYR A 42 3.50 5.82 -16.99
CA TYR A 42 2.38 4.92 -16.74
C TYR A 42 1.58 4.58 -18.01
N GLU A 43 1.61 5.40 -19.06
CA GLU A 43 0.91 5.09 -20.32
C GLU A 43 1.65 3.98 -21.08
N LYS A 44 2.98 3.92 -20.90
CA LYS A 44 3.85 2.89 -21.49
C LYS A 44 3.76 1.54 -20.79
N THR A 45 3.14 1.44 -19.62
CA THR A 45 3.07 0.17 -18.89
C THR A 45 2.21 -0.84 -19.62
N THR A 46 1.16 -0.38 -20.32
CA THR A 46 0.26 -1.22 -21.12
C THR A 46 0.89 -1.69 -22.44
N GLU A 47 1.82 -0.90 -22.99
CA GLU A 47 2.45 -1.19 -24.30
C GLU A 47 3.55 -2.26 -24.20
N THR A 48 4.18 -2.39 -23.04
CA THR A 48 5.36 -3.25 -22.85
C THR A 48 4.99 -4.52 -22.08
N LYS A 49 5.48 -5.67 -22.51
CA LYS A 49 5.18 -6.97 -21.87
C LYS A 49 5.65 -6.99 -20.40
N TRP A 50 4.85 -7.60 -19.53
CA TRP A 50 5.19 -7.87 -18.14
C TRP A 50 6.08 -9.13 -18.05
N ASN A 51 7.39 -8.93 -17.94
CA ASN A 51 8.39 -10.01 -17.84
C ASN A 51 8.96 -10.09 -16.40
N VAL A 52 9.46 -11.26 -15.99
CA VAL A 52 9.98 -11.49 -14.62
C VAL A 52 11.03 -10.47 -14.17
N PRO A 53 12.08 -10.11 -14.96
CA PRO A 53 13.07 -9.13 -14.51
C PRO A 53 12.45 -7.74 -14.27
N ARG A 54 11.50 -7.38 -15.14
CA ARG A 54 10.77 -6.13 -15.04
C ARG A 54 9.86 -6.10 -13.80
N GLN A 55 9.18 -7.21 -13.51
CA GLN A 55 8.37 -7.37 -12.31
C GLN A 55 9.21 -7.17 -11.05
N LEU A 56 10.37 -7.82 -10.95
CA LEU A 56 11.25 -7.69 -9.78
C LEU A 56 11.71 -6.24 -9.58
N ILE A 57 12.16 -5.57 -10.65
CA ILE A 57 12.60 -4.18 -10.57
C ILE A 57 11.45 -3.25 -10.18
N GLN A 58 10.30 -3.38 -10.83
CA GLN A 58 9.15 -2.51 -10.55
C GLN A 58 8.58 -2.75 -9.15
N ASN A 59 8.43 -3.99 -8.71
CA ASN A 59 7.99 -4.30 -7.34
C ASN A 59 8.97 -3.75 -6.32
N SER A 60 10.28 -3.92 -6.52
CA SER A 60 11.30 -3.38 -5.60
C SER A 60 11.25 -1.86 -5.48
N ILE A 61 11.16 -1.16 -6.62
CA ILE A 61 11.06 0.31 -6.65
C ILE A 61 9.75 0.75 -5.97
N THR A 62 8.64 0.06 -6.26
CA THR A 62 7.32 0.41 -5.75
C THR A 62 7.25 0.17 -4.23
N HIS A 63 7.75 -0.97 -3.75
CA HIS A 63 7.91 -1.30 -2.34
C HIS A 63 8.70 -0.20 -1.62
N TYR A 64 9.89 0.16 -2.15
CA TYR A 64 10.72 1.21 -1.56
C TYR A 64 9.97 2.54 -1.46
N ASN A 65 9.27 2.95 -2.52
CA ASN A 65 8.50 4.19 -2.53
C ASN A 65 7.37 4.19 -1.51
N PHE A 66 6.63 3.08 -1.36
CA PHE A 66 5.57 2.98 -0.35
C PHE A 66 6.13 3.04 1.06
N TYR A 67 7.19 2.29 1.34
CA TYR A 67 7.88 2.30 2.63
C TYR A 67 8.38 3.69 3.00
N PHE A 68 9.15 4.33 2.11
CA PHE A 68 9.72 5.67 2.35
C PHE A 68 8.64 6.72 2.62
N ASN A 69 7.55 6.71 1.85
CA ASN A 69 6.46 7.65 2.06
C ASN A 69 5.67 7.35 3.35
N ALA A 70 5.53 6.09 3.74
CA ALA A 70 4.91 5.72 5.00
C ALA A 70 5.74 6.21 6.19
N ASP A 71 7.07 6.01 6.14
CA ASP A 71 8.00 6.44 7.18
C ASP A 71 7.99 7.96 7.35
N ASN A 72 8.13 8.72 6.26
CA ASN A 72 8.06 10.19 6.31
C ASN A 72 6.76 10.68 6.93
N LYS A 73 5.63 10.06 6.55
CA LYS A 73 4.32 10.46 7.05
C LYS A 73 4.13 10.11 8.52
N LEU A 74 4.67 8.97 8.97
CA LEU A 74 4.69 8.62 10.38
C LEU A 74 5.55 9.62 11.18
N ASN A 75 6.72 10.00 10.65
CA ASN A 75 7.58 11.00 11.26
C ASN A 75 6.87 12.36 11.39
N ASP A 76 6.13 12.79 10.36
CA ASP A 76 5.33 14.02 10.41
C ASP A 76 4.22 13.98 11.48
N VAL A 77 3.57 12.82 11.66
CA VAL A 77 2.60 12.61 12.74
C VAL A 77 3.28 12.72 14.10
N LEU A 78 4.44 12.09 14.28
CA LEU A 78 5.19 12.11 15.53
C LEU A 78 5.69 13.52 15.87
N VAL A 79 6.22 14.26 14.90
CA VAL A 79 6.67 15.65 15.11
C VAL A 79 5.52 16.53 15.57
N ARG A 80 4.34 16.43 14.93
CA ARG A 80 3.15 17.19 15.34
C ARG A 80 2.64 16.77 16.72
N ALA A 81 2.63 15.47 17.02
CA ALA A 81 2.21 14.97 18.32
C ALA A 81 3.13 15.48 19.44
N LYS A 82 4.44 15.48 19.22
CA LYS A 82 5.44 16.03 20.16
C LYS A 82 5.29 17.54 20.33
N ALA A 83 5.02 18.28 19.26
CA ALA A 83 4.82 19.73 19.32
C ALA A 83 3.56 20.13 20.11
N GLN A 84 2.52 19.28 20.10
CA GLN A 84 1.28 19.50 20.84
C GLN A 84 1.33 19.00 22.29
N PHE A 85 2.33 18.18 22.63
CA PHE A 85 2.46 17.59 23.94
C PHE A 85 2.92 18.63 24.97
N ARG A 86 2.17 18.73 26.07
CA ARG A 86 2.56 19.53 27.24
C ARG A 86 2.70 18.64 28.45
N GLU A 87 3.83 18.79 29.12
CA GLU A 87 4.14 18.05 30.33
C GLU A 87 3.42 18.65 31.54
N ASP A 88 2.96 17.75 32.41
CA ASP A 88 2.42 18.09 33.71
C ASP A 88 3.37 17.49 34.75
N TYR A 89 4.11 18.36 35.44
CA TYR A 89 5.13 17.99 36.42
C TYR A 89 4.55 17.63 37.79
N THR A 90 3.23 17.67 37.97
CA THR A 90 2.57 17.21 39.19
C THR A 90 2.37 15.69 39.24
N ARG A 91 2.59 15.01 38.11
CA ARG A 91 2.47 13.56 37.94
C ARG A 91 3.76 12.95 37.40
N LEU A 92 3.87 11.63 37.50
CA LEU A 92 4.96 10.89 36.87
C LEU A 92 4.96 11.15 35.35
N LEU A 93 6.12 11.54 34.82
CA LEU A 93 6.27 11.82 33.40
C LEU A 93 6.17 10.53 32.57
N PRO A 94 5.45 10.55 31.44
CA PRO A 94 5.37 9.40 30.54
C PRO A 94 6.70 9.19 29.82
N PHE A 95 6.97 7.95 29.44
CA PHE A 95 8.19 7.59 28.70
C PHE A 95 8.27 8.27 27.32
N TYR A 96 7.13 8.44 26.65
CA TYR A 96 7.05 9.12 25.36
C TYR A 96 6.56 10.55 25.54
N ASN A 97 7.20 11.48 24.82
CA ASN A 97 6.84 12.89 24.78
C ASN A 97 5.67 13.19 23.83
N TYR A 98 4.68 12.29 23.78
CA TYR A 98 3.41 12.43 23.06
C TYR A 98 2.37 11.50 23.68
N SER A 99 1.08 11.81 23.52
CA SER A 99 -0.02 10.97 24.00
C SER A 99 -0.66 10.19 22.86
N LEU A 100 -0.82 8.87 23.04
CA LEU A 100 -1.48 7.99 22.06
C LEU A 100 -2.92 8.41 21.79
N GLU A 101 -3.65 8.84 22.82
CA GLU A 101 -5.03 9.30 22.70
C GLU A 101 -5.10 10.54 21.78
N THR A 102 -4.19 11.51 21.98
CA THR A 102 -4.15 12.70 21.12
C THR A 102 -3.66 12.38 19.71
N THR A 103 -2.65 11.52 19.57
CA THR A 103 -2.11 11.12 18.26
C THR A 103 -3.13 10.34 17.45
N SER A 104 -3.94 9.50 18.10
CA SER A 104 -4.99 8.71 17.44
C SER A 104 -6.05 9.56 16.73
N ARG A 105 -6.19 10.84 17.12
CA ARG A 105 -7.13 11.78 16.48
C ARG A 105 -6.70 12.13 15.06
N ASP A 106 -5.43 11.97 14.71
CA ASP A 106 -4.92 12.17 13.35
C ASP A 106 -5.16 10.95 12.45
N LYS A 107 -6.40 10.45 12.46
CA LYS A 107 -6.81 9.22 11.76
C LYS A 107 -6.44 9.25 10.28
N ARG A 108 -6.69 10.38 9.60
CA ARG A 108 -6.41 10.52 8.16
C ARG A 108 -4.96 10.21 7.79
N ASN A 109 -4.00 10.68 8.59
CA ASN A 109 -2.59 10.42 8.30
C ASN A 109 -2.19 9.01 8.70
N LEU A 110 -2.70 8.51 9.82
CA LEU A 110 -2.44 7.14 10.29
C LEU A 110 -3.02 6.08 9.34
N ASP A 111 -4.26 6.26 8.87
CA ASP A 111 -4.90 5.38 7.88
C ASP A 111 -4.08 5.37 6.57
N SER A 112 -3.57 6.53 6.16
CA SER A 112 -2.69 6.62 4.99
C SER A 112 -1.33 5.95 5.21
N VAL A 113 -0.80 5.87 6.43
CA VAL A 113 0.42 5.11 6.73
C VAL A 113 0.12 3.62 6.63
N ILE A 114 -0.98 3.17 7.24
CA ILE A 114 -1.41 1.76 7.21
C ILE A 114 -1.61 1.27 5.77
N ASP A 115 -2.33 2.03 4.96
CA ASP A 115 -2.57 1.70 3.55
C ASP A 115 -1.26 1.54 2.75
N LYS A 116 -0.30 2.45 2.97
CA LYS A 116 1.02 2.38 2.32
C LYS A 116 1.84 1.19 2.78
N VAL A 117 1.84 0.88 4.09
CA VAL A 117 2.56 -0.28 4.64
C VAL A 117 1.95 -1.58 4.13
N ASN A 118 0.62 -1.68 4.11
CA ASN A 118 -0.08 -2.84 3.56
C ASN A 118 0.25 -3.04 2.08
N THR A 119 0.28 -1.95 1.30
CA THR A 119 0.66 -2.01 -0.11
C THR A 119 2.12 -2.43 -0.30
N ALA A 120 3.04 -1.95 0.55
CA ALA A 120 4.44 -2.36 0.50
C ALA A 120 4.61 -3.86 0.76
N ILE A 121 3.91 -4.41 1.77
CA ILE A 121 3.99 -5.84 2.14
C ILE A 121 3.43 -6.76 1.03
N LEU A 122 2.42 -6.28 0.30
CA LEU A 122 1.73 -7.07 -0.73
C LEU A 122 2.50 -7.20 -2.05
N LEU A 123 3.51 -6.35 -2.28
CA LEU A 123 4.30 -6.26 -3.52
C LEU A 123 5.56 -7.13 -3.50
#